data_AF-A0A7J3A3X1-F1
#
_entry.id   AF-A0A7J3A3X1-F1
#
_cell.length_a   1.000
_cell.length_b   1.000
_cell.length_c   1.000
_cell.angle_alpha   90.00
_cell.angle_beta   90.00
_cell.angle_gamma   90.00
#
_symmetry.space_group_name_H-M   'P 1'
#
loop_
_entity.id
_entity.type
_entity.pdbx_description
1 polymer ?
#
loop_
_entity_poly.entity_id
_entity_poly.type
_entity_poly.pdbx_seq_one_letter_code
_entity_poly.pdbx_strand_id
1 'polypeptide(L)'
;MRKKLLLVLVYSIILISLIIPPIHAETPRLAQEGLISDLVAKVFAAAIAFATAVVSAAWGIARAGSAGLAASAERPEIRTVAIIISAFAEALAIYGIVISFFILGAG
;
A
#
# COMPACT_ATOMS: atom_id res chain seq x y z
N MET A 1 -6.44 -1.60 27.67
CA MET A 1 -5.36 -0.58 27.53
C MET A 1 -4.10 -1.13 26.84
N ARG A 2 -3.59 -2.32 27.22
CA ARG A 2 -2.39 -2.93 26.60
C ARG A 2 -2.44 -3.14 25.08
N LYS A 3 -3.57 -3.61 24.52
CA LYS A 3 -3.71 -3.84 23.07
C LYS A 3 -3.68 -2.55 22.24
N LYS A 4 -4.25 -1.45 22.76
CA LYS A 4 -4.20 -0.13 22.11
C LYS A 4 -2.78 0.45 22.12
N LEU A 5 -2.06 0.25 23.23
CA LEU A 5 -0.66 0.66 23.36
C LEU A 5 0.26 -0.10 22.39
N LEU A 6 0.05 -1.40 22.22
CA LEU A 6 0.82 -2.22 21.29
C LEU A 6 0.59 -1.80 19.83
N LEU A 7 -0.65 -1.45 19.48
CA LEU A 7 -1.01 -0.96 18.14
C LEU A 7 -0.37 0.41 17.84
N VAL A 8 -0.30 1.31 18.82
CA VAL A 8 0.39 2.60 18.71
C VAL A 8 1.90 2.42 18.54
N LEU A 9 2.49 1.45 19.24
CA LEU A 9 3.92 1.18 19.19
C LEU A 9 4.33 0.58 17.84
N VAL A 10 3.53 -0.34 17.30
CA VAL A 10 3.71 -0.88 15.94
C VAL A 10 3.57 0.21 14.87
N TYR A 11 2.56 1.09 15.00
CA TYR A 11 2.37 2.21 14.07
C TYR A 11 3.54 3.21 14.11
N SER A 12 4.07 3.49 15.30
CA SER A 12 5.25 4.33 15.51
C SER A 12 6.52 3.73 14.86
N ILE A 13 6.76 2.43 15.01
CA ILE A 13 7.92 1.74 14.40
C ILE A 13 7.85 1.81 12.87
N ILE A 14 6.66 1.60 12.28
CA ILE A 14 6.44 1.67 10.83
C ILE A 14 6.71 3.09 10.31
N LEU A 15 6.25 4.12 11.01
CA LEU A 15 6.52 5.52 10.66
C LEU A 15 8.01 5.88 10.74
N ILE A 16 8.71 5.42 11.78
CA ILE A 16 10.15 5.65 11.96
C ILE A 16 10.96 4.95 10.85
N SER A 17 10.58 3.73 10.45
CA SER A 17 11.20 3.01 9.34
C SER A 17 10.96 3.65 7.97
N LEU A 18 9.95 4.51 7.83
CA LEU A 18 9.64 5.23 6.59
C LEU A 18 10.45 6.54 6.44
N ILE A 19 10.93 7.10 7.57
CA ILE A 19 11.71 8.35 7.61
C ILE A 19 13.20 8.09 7.44
N ILE A 20 13.68 6.90 7.83
CA ILE A 20 15.07 6.49 7.61
C ILE A 20 15.15 5.97 6.16
N PRO A 21 15.77 6.69 5.22
CA PRO A 21 16.00 6.12 3.90
C PRO A 21 16.82 4.84 4.09
N PRO A 22 16.52 3.74 3.36
CA PRO A 22 17.43 2.62 3.32
C PRO A 22 18.77 3.16 2.87
N ILE A 23 19.79 2.94 3.69
CA ILE A 23 21.19 3.23 3.40
C ILE A 23 21.58 2.30 2.25
N HIS A 24 21.12 2.62 1.04
CA HIS A 24 21.75 2.15 -0.18
C HIS A 24 23.00 3.01 -0.27
N ALA A 25 24.12 2.39 0.11
CA ALA A 25 25.42 2.91 -0.23
C ALA A 25 25.39 3.28 -1.72
N GLU A 26 25.51 4.58 -2.01
CA GLU A 26 25.81 5.10 -3.33
C GLU A 26 27.23 4.63 -3.67
N THR A 27 27.40 3.36 -4.06
CA THR A 27 28.67 2.89 -4.58
C THR A 27 28.77 3.33 -6.03
N PRO A 28 29.81 4.10 -6.39
CA PRO A 28 29.96 4.63 -7.73
C PRO A 28 30.11 3.47 -8.71
N ARG A 29 29.39 3.57 -9.82
CA ARG A 29 29.34 2.61 -10.92
C ARG A 29 30.75 2.24 -11.39
N LEU A 30 31.10 0.95 -11.33
CA LEU A 30 32.10 0.33 -12.20
C LEU A 30 31.59 -1.04 -12.66
N ALA A 31 31.37 -1.14 -13.98
CA ALA A 31 31.40 -2.36 -14.80
C ALA A 31 30.42 -3.53 -14.48
N GLN A 32 29.27 -3.51 -15.17
CA GLN A 32 28.83 -4.56 -16.11
C GLN A 32 28.42 -5.98 -15.62
N GLU A 33 28.50 -6.35 -14.34
CA GLU A 33 27.96 -7.66 -13.85
C GLU A 33 26.61 -7.60 -13.10
N GLY A 34 26.06 -6.40 -12.82
CA GLY A 34 24.95 -6.20 -11.88
C GLY A 34 23.51 -6.16 -12.43
N LEU A 35 23.28 -6.41 -13.73
CA LEU A 35 21.96 -6.16 -14.38
C LEU A 35 20.83 -7.03 -13.79
N ILE A 36 21.10 -8.31 -13.51
CA ILE A 36 20.12 -9.23 -12.94
C ILE A 36 19.82 -8.86 -11.48
N SER A 37 20.84 -8.45 -10.72
CA SER A 37 20.65 -8.09 -9.31
C SER A 37 19.87 -6.79 -9.13
N ASP A 38 20.09 -5.79 -9.99
CA ASP A 38 19.32 -4.54 -9.97
C ASP A 38 17.85 -4.78 -10.38
N LEU A 39 17.64 -5.60 -11.41
CA LEU A 39 16.29 -5.98 -11.83
C LEU A 39 15.54 -6.73 -10.72
N VAL A 40 16.19 -7.70 -10.07
CA VAL A 40 15.60 -8.44 -8.94
C VAL A 40 15.25 -7.50 -7.78
N ALA A 41 16.13 -6.56 -7.44
CA ALA A 41 15.86 -5.57 -6.40
C ALA A 41 14.66 -4.67 -6.75
N LYS A 42 14.60 -4.15 -7.98
CA LYS A 42 13.48 -3.31 -8.47
C LYS A 42 12.16 -4.07 -8.49
N VAL A 43 12.14 -5.31 -8.98
CA VAL A 43 10.93 -6.15 -9.00
C VAL A 43 10.46 -6.45 -7.58
N PHE A 44 11.37 -6.77 -6.66
CA PHE A 44 11.02 -7.06 -5.27
C PHE A 44 10.45 -5.82 -4.56
N ALA A 45 11.08 -4.65 -4.76
CA ALA A 45 10.58 -3.38 -4.23
C ALA A 45 9.19 -3.03 -4.79
N ALA A 46 9.01 -3.16 -6.11
CA ALA A 46 7.74 -2.91 -6.78
C ALA A 46 6.63 -3.87 -6.29
N ALA A 47 6.96 -5.15 -6.07
CA ALA A 47 6.03 -6.14 -5.55
C ALA A 47 5.58 -5.82 -4.12
N ILE A 48 6.51 -5.45 -3.22
CA ILE A 48 6.19 -5.07 -1.85
C ILE A 48 5.33 -3.80 -1.81
N ALA A 49 5.67 -2.80 -2.62
CA ALA A 49 4.90 -1.56 -2.71
C ALA A 49 3.45 -1.83 -3.14
N PHE A 50 3.24 -2.65 -4.17
CA PHE A 50 1.90 -3.01 -4.61
C PHE A 50 1.15 -3.86 -3.59
N ALA A 51 1.80 -4.90 -3.03
CA ALA A 51 1.17 -5.82 -2.09
C ALA A 51 0.67 -5.09 -0.83
N THR A 52 1.49 -4.21 -0.26
CA THR A 52 1.12 -3.43 0.92
C THR A 52 -0.03 -2.46 0.63
N ALA A 53 -0.03 -1.81 -0.54
CA ALA A 53 -1.13 -0.96 -0.98
C ALA A 53 -2.44 -1.75 -1.12
N VAL A 54 -2.42 -2.91 -1.78
CA VAL A 54 -3.61 -3.78 -1.95
C VAL A 54 -4.14 -4.29 -0.61
N VAL A 55 -3.28 -4.70 0.32
CA VAL A 55 -3.70 -5.14 1.65
C VAL A 55 -4.41 -4.01 2.42
N SER A 56 -3.88 -2.78 2.32
CA SER A 56 -4.50 -1.61 2.96
C SER A 56 -5.87 -1.27 2.33
N ALA A 57 -5.97 -1.34 1.01
CA ALA A 57 -7.21 -1.12 0.26
C ALA A 57 -8.27 -2.16 0.61
N ALA A 58 -7.89 -3.45 0.61
CA ALA A 58 -8.78 -4.56 0.95
C ALA A 58 -9.39 -4.41 2.35
N TRP A 59 -8.61 -3.93 3.33
CA TRP A 59 -9.11 -3.66 4.67
C TRP A 59 -10.15 -2.52 4.70
N GLY A 60 -9.92 -1.46 3.92
CA GLY A 60 -10.88 -0.37 3.74
C GLY A 60 -12.18 -0.85 3.08
N ILE A 61 -12.08 -1.59 1.99
CA ILE A 61 -13.22 -2.16 1.25
C ILE A 61 -14.02 -3.13 2.13
N ALA A 62 -13.36 -4.02 2.87
CA ALA A 62 -14.07 -4.98 3.74
C ALA A 62 -14.93 -4.29 4.80
N ARG A 63 -14.44 -3.20 5.37
CA ARG A 63 -15.17 -2.42 6.40
C ARG A 63 -16.25 -1.53 5.78
N ALA A 64 -15.91 -0.75 4.77
CA ALA A 64 -16.84 0.15 4.10
C ALA A 64 -17.97 -0.63 3.40
N GLY A 65 -17.62 -1.74 2.74
CA GLY A 65 -18.56 -2.60 2.02
C GLY A 65 -19.55 -3.29 2.97
N SER A 66 -19.08 -3.89 4.07
CA SER A 66 -19.98 -4.55 5.04
C SER A 66 -20.93 -3.55 5.71
N ALA A 67 -20.44 -2.38 6.12
CA ALA A 67 -21.27 -1.31 6.68
C ALA A 67 -22.26 -0.76 5.64
N GLY A 68 -21.80 -0.56 4.40
CA GLY A 68 -22.61 -0.07 3.30
C GLY A 68 -23.75 -1.02 2.93
N LEU A 69 -23.49 -2.32 2.88
CA LEU A 69 -24.52 -3.34 2.61
C LEU A 69 -25.57 -3.39 3.73
N ALA A 70 -25.14 -3.37 4.99
CA ALA A 70 -26.06 -3.36 6.14
C ALA A 70 -26.97 -2.12 6.11
N ALA A 71 -26.38 -0.94 5.88
CA ALA A 71 -27.13 0.31 5.84
C ALA A 71 -28.07 0.39 4.62
N SER A 72 -27.64 -0.14 3.47
CA SER A 72 -28.47 -0.20 2.25
C SER A 72 -29.66 -1.16 2.36
N ALA A 73 -29.59 -2.15 3.26
CA ALA A 73 -30.71 -3.07 3.51
C ALA A 73 -31.87 -2.38 4.24
N GLU A 74 -31.58 -1.40 5.11
CA GLU A 74 -32.60 -0.60 5.79
C GLU A 74 -33.03 0.63 4.99
N ARG A 75 -32.08 1.25 4.27
CA ARG A 75 -32.29 2.49 3.50
C ARG A 75 -31.74 2.32 2.08
N PRO A 76 -32.57 1.93 1.10
CA PRO A 76 -32.08 1.68 -0.26
C PRO A 76 -31.55 2.95 -0.95
N GLU A 77 -31.94 4.14 -0.50
CA GLU A 77 -31.53 5.42 -1.07
C GLU A 77 -30.02 5.70 -0.91
N ILE A 78 -29.38 5.09 0.11
CA ILE A 78 -27.94 5.29 0.37
C ILE A 78 -27.04 4.28 -0.36
N ARG A 79 -27.61 3.34 -1.13
CA ARG A 79 -26.87 2.29 -1.83
C ARG A 79 -25.78 2.85 -2.75
N THR A 80 -26.10 3.88 -3.52
CA THR A 80 -25.13 4.51 -4.43
C THR A 80 -23.98 5.15 -3.65
N VAL A 81 -24.29 5.84 -2.55
CA VAL A 81 -23.27 6.45 -1.69
C VAL A 81 -22.38 5.38 -1.05
N ALA A 82 -22.95 4.27 -0.60
CA ALA A 82 -22.20 3.14 -0.06
C ALA A 82 -21.19 2.56 -1.06
N ILE A 83 -21.59 2.42 -2.33
CA ILE A 83 -20.69 1.97 -3.41
C ILE A 83 -19.57 3.00 -3.64
N ILE A 84 -19.89 4.30 -3.68
CA ILE A 84 -18.90 5.36 -3.86
C ILE A 84 -17.86 5.34 -2.73
N ILE A 85 -18.29 5.22 -1.47
CA ILE A 85 -17.36 5.14 -0.32
C ILE A 85 -16.46 3.91 -0.40
N SER A 86 -17.00 2.77 -0.84
CA SER A 86 -16.18 1.56 -1.05
C SER A 86 -15.16 1.75 -2.18
N ALA A 87 -15.54 2.42 -3.28
CA ALA A 87 -14.63 2.70 -4.40
C ALA A 87 -13.51 3.69 -4.03
N PHE A 88 -13.74 4.63 -3.10
CA PHE A 88 -12.68 5.50 -2.59
C PHE A 88 -11.54 4.73 -1.92
N ALA A 89 -11.84 3.59 -1.27
CA ALA A 89 -10.80 2.73 -0.70
C ALA A 89 -9.98 1.99 -1.77
N GLU A 90 -10.57 1.71 -2.93
CA GLU A 90 -9.90 1.04 -4.06
C GLU A 90 -8.81 1.91 -4.71
N ALA A 91 -8.96 3.24 -4.65
CA ALA A 91 -7.96 4.18 -5.18
C ALA A 91 -6.54 3.94 -4.61
N LEU A 92 -6.42 3.43 -3.38
CA LEU A 92 -5.14 3.05 -2.79
C LEU A 92 -4.43 1.94 -3.59
N ALA A 93 -5.16 0.95 -4.09
CA ALA A 93 -4.59 -0.11 -4.91
C ALA A 93 -4.13 0.42 -6.29
N ILE A 94 -4.89 1.35 -6.86
CA ILE A 94 -4.54 2.02 -8.12
C ILE A 94 -3.26 2.85 -7.95
N TYR A 95 -3.11 3.58 -6.85
CA TYR A 95 -1.84 4.28 -6.58
C TYR A 95 -0.69 3.30 -6.35
N GLY A 96 -0.93 2.17 -5.68
CA GLY A 96 0.07 1.12 -5.50
C GLY A 96 0.65 0.61 -6.82
N ILE A 97 -0.20 0.31 -7.81
CA ILE A 97 0.28 -0.17 -9.12
C ILE A 97 1.03 0.93 -9.88
N VAL A 98 0.57 2.20 -9.81
CA VAL A 98 1.27 3.34 -10.44
C VAL A 98 2.68 3.51 -9.85
N ILE A 99 2.82 3.41 -8.53
CA ILE A 99 4.13 3.50 -7.86
C ILE A 99 5.04 2.34 -8.29
N SER A 100 4.51 1.12 -8.40
CA SER A 100 5.26 -0.03 -8.91
C SER A 100 5.75 0.19 -10.35
N PHE A 101 4.95 0.81 -11.21
CA PHE A 101 5.40 1.21 -12.55
C PHE A 101 6.53 2.25 -12.50
N PHE A 102 6.47 3.21 -11.58
CA PHE A 102 7.54 4.19 -11.41
C PHE A 102 8.84 3.54 -10.91
N ILE A 103 8.76 2.57 -10.01
CA ILE A 103 9.93 1.82 -9.52
C ILE A 103 10.59 1.02 -10.65
N LEU A 104 9.79 0.37 -11.51
CA LEU A 104 10.30 -0.43 -12.62
C LEU A 104 10.76 0.41 -13.81
N GLY A 105 10.08 1.53 -14.07
CA GLY A 105 10.33 2.43 -15.19
C GLY A 105 11.37 3.53 -14.93
N ALA A 106 11.87 3.66 -13.69
CA ALA A 106 13.00 4.53 -13.36
C ALA A 106 14.30 3.96 -13.98
N GLY A 107 14.54 4.33 -15.23
CA GLY A 107 15.78 4.11 -15.98
C GLY A 107 16.69 5.33 -15.96
#